data_AF-A0A101K3E0-F1
#
_entry.id   AF-A0A101K3E0-F1
#
_cell.length_a   1.000
_cell.length_b   1.000
_cell.length_c   1.000
_cell.angle_alpha   90.00
_cell.angle_beta   90.00
_cell.angle_gamma   90.00
#
_symmetry.space_group_name_H-M   'P 1'
#
loop_
_entity.id
_entity.type
_entity.pdbx_description
1 polymer ?
#
loop_
_entity_poly.entity_id
_entity_poly.type
_entity_poly.pdbx_seq_one_letter_code
_entity_poly.pdbx_strand_id
1 'polypeptide(L)'
;MAKKARAQSAPVKEWLAANECARRIGITVRALRVYEQRGLIRPRRTEKGWRLYGADEIARLHEVLALKRLGLSLASIVALLQGKAIDLDRTLTLQSAALSEQRARAERGLALVEAARSTLAAGRTLSIEDLIKLAKEANMPELTQDSVARRRYEQARPRTPIKLDPSLFERHVGHYRLPSGTIITITRRGDSLFAQLTGQPALELFAEAEGAFFLKAVPAQISFAASKGASSQSLTLHQGGFDTLALRVPAEEAAALEAAVAARIRNRTPQPGSAAVLHAIIVEQQKGRIGEERMSPELAIVVGEQFPMLQEELDAKGDLRQLVFKGVGPDAADVYEAQFANGRLDCGIFLADDGKAHMLWLTPSL
;
A
#
# COMPACT_ATOMS: atom_id res chain seq x y z
N MET A 1 61.82 -49.33 -6.03
CA MET A 1 61.29 -48.42 -7.06
C MET A 1 59.96 -47.87 -6.60
N ALA A 2 59.87 -46.54 -6.48
CA ALA A 2 58.65 -45.80 -6.18
C ALA A 2 58.04 -45.27 -7.48
N LYS A 3 56.70 -45.26 -7.60
CA LYS A 3 55.99 -44.22 -8.34
C LYS A 3 54.48 -44.17 -8.03
N LYS A 4 54.12 -43.07 -7.36
CA LYS A 4 52.95 -42.18 -7.58
C LYS A 4 51.55 -42.80 -7.53
N ALA A 5 50.96 -42.75 -6.34
CA ALA A 5 49.52 -42.48 -6.21
C ALA A 5 49.30 -40.96 -6.17
N ARG A 6 48.48 -40.48 -7.10
CA ARG A 6 48.13 -39.08 -7.35
C ARG A 6 47.25 -38.59 -6.20
N ALA A 7 47.70 -37.58 -5.47
CA ALA A 7 46.93 -36.93 -4.42
C ALA A 7 45.64 -36.33 -5.01
N GLN A 8 44.51 -36.68 -4.40
CA GLN A 8 43.20 -36.08 -4.66
C GLN A 8 43.25 -34.59 -4.31
N SER A 9 43.00 -33.75 -5.31
CA SER A 9 42.86 -32.31 -5.17
C SER A 9 41.56 -31.98 -4.42
N ALA A 10 41.68 -31.30 -3.28
CA ALA A 10 40.57 -30.75 -2.50
C ALA A 10 39.67 -29.80 -3.34
N PRO A 11 38.37 -29.66 -3.03
CA PRO A 11 37.48 -28.80 -3.80
C PRO A 11 37.90 -27.34 -3.63
N VAL A 12 38.05 -26.63 -4.74
CA VAL A 12 38.37 -25.20 -4.78
C VAL A 12 37.26 -24.43 -4.05
N LYS A 13 37.58 -23.80 -2.91
CA LYS A 13 36.67 -22.84 -2.26
C LYS A 13 36.54 -21.62 -3.17
N GLU A 14 35.50 -21.59 -3.99
CA GLU A 14 35.19 -20.48 -4.90
C GLU A 14 34.69 -19.30 -4.06
N TRP A 15 35.55 -18.27 -3.92
CA TRP A 15 35.22 -17.04 -3.20
C TRP A 15 34.69 -16.01 -4.20
N LEU A 16 33.47 -15.53 -3.99
CA LEU A 16 32.84 -14.58 -4.89
C LEU A 16 33.09 -13.14 -4.44
N ALA A 17 33.35 -12.26 -5.41
CA ALA A 17 33.34 -10.82 -5.17
C ALA A 17 31.91 -10.32 -4.93
N ALA A 18 31.75 -9.14 -4.31
CA ALA A 18 30.43 -8.63 -3.91
C ALA A 18 29.43 -8.49 -5.06
N ASN A 19 29.87 -8.08 -6.26
CA ASN A 19 29.03 -7.95 -7.44
C ASN A 19 28.54 -9.31 -7.97
N GLU A 20 29.40 -10.31 -7.92
CA GLU A 20 29.13 -11.66 -8.39
C GLU A 20 28.25 -12.43 -7.41
N CYS A 21 28.54 -12.32 -6.11
CA CYS A 21 27.68 -12.83 -5.04
C CYS A 21 26.27 -12.23 -5.13
N ALA A 22 26.16 -10.90 -5.25
CA ALA A 22 24.89 -10.20 -5.41
C ALA A 22 24.07 -10.73 -6.59
N ARG A 23 24.72 -10.90 -7.75
CA ARG A 23 24.10 -11.41 -8.97
C ARG A 23 23.62 -12.85 -8.81
N ARG A 24 24.45 -13.73 -8.26
CA ARG A 24 24.17 -15.16 -8.08
C ARG A 24 23.02 -15.41 -7.10
N ILE A 25 22.90 -14.56 -6.09
CA ILE A 25 21.88 -14.65 -5.03
C ILE A 25 20.60 -13.87 -5.40
N GLY A 26 20.64 -13.04 -6.44
CA GLY A 26 19.49 -12.22 -6.87
C GLY A 26 19.19 -11.05 -5.94
N ILE A 27 20.23 -10.46 -5.33
CA ILE A 27 20.12 -9.30 -4.43
C ILE A 27 21.06 -8.17 -4.88
N THR A 28 20.91 -6.98 -4.31
CA THR A 28 21.81 -5.87 -4.60
C THR A 28 23.09 -5.94 -3.75
N VAL A 29 24.19 -5.35 -4.24
CA VAL A 29 25.41 -5.15 -3.43
C VAL A 29 25.13 -4.33 -2.17
N ARG A 30 24.14 -3.42 -2.23
CA ARG A 30 23.65 -2.68 -1.06
C ARG A 30 23.03 -3.60 -0.01
N ALA A 31 22.23 -4.59 -0.43
CA ALA A 31 21.65 -5.57 0.48
C ALA A 31 22.73 -6.40 1.20
N LEU A 32 23.78 -6.81 0.49
CA LEU A 32 24.94 -7.49 1.12
C LEU A 32 25.58 -6.64 2.21
N ARG A 33 25.75 -5.32 1.99
CA ARG A 33 26.30 -4.41 3.00
C ARG A 33 25.38 -4.28 4.21
N VAL A 34 24.07 -4.19 3.98
CA VAL A 34 23.07 -4.13 5.07
C VAL A 34 23.10 -5.40 5.90
N TYR A 35 23.22 -6.57 5.27
CA TYR A 35 23.30 -7.85 5.97
C TYR A 35 24.61 -7.98 6.77
N GLU A 36 25.74 -7.51 6.23
CA GLU A 36 27.01 -7.42 6.98
C GLU A 36 26.88 -6.48 8.19
N GLN A 37 26.32 -5.28 8.01
CA GLN A 37 26.13 -4.30 9.08
C GLN A 37 25.24 -4.82 10.21
N ARG A 38 24.23 -5.64 9.87
CA ARG A 38 23.33 -6.29 10.84
C ARG A 38 23.91 -7.59 11.41
N GLY A 39 25.15 -7.93 11.06
CA GLY A 39 25.85 -9.13 11.56
C GLY A 39 25.34 -10.45 11.01
N LEU A 40 24.48 -10.42 9.98
CA LEU A 40 23.89 -11.61 9.36
C LEU A 40 24.90 -12.39 8.52
N ILE A 41 25.88 -11.71 7.95
CA ILE A 41 26.98 -12.31 7.18
C ILE A 41 28.30 -11.65 7.59
N ARG A 42 29.41 -12.38 7.48
CA ARG A 42 30.74 -11.87 7.81
C ARG A 42 31.73 -12.21 6.70
N PRO A 43 31.69 -11.49 5.56
CA PRO A 43 32.54 -11.79 4.42
C PRO A 43 34.02 -11.63 4.78
N ARG A 44 34.85 -12.51 4.24
CA ARG A 44 36.31 -12.39 4.32
C ARG A 44 36.75 -11.14 3.55
N ARG A 45 37.91 -10.60 3.91
CA ARG A 45 38.53 -9.50 3.17
C ARG A 45 39.85 -9.94 2.53
N THR A 46 40.12 -9.44 1.33
CA THR A 46 41.46 -9.52 0.71
C THR A 46 42.44 -8.61 1.45
N GLU A 47 43.73 -8.75 1.18
CA GLU A 47 44.77 -7.83 1.66
C GLU A 47 44.50 -6.37 1.24
N LYS A 48 43.86 -6.18 0.08
CA LYS A 48 43.41 -4.87 -0.43
C LYS A 48 42.06 -4.40 0.14
N GLY A 49 41.50 -5.12 1.11
CA GLY A 49 40.26 -4.77 1.81
C GLY A 49 38.95 -5.11 1.09
N TRP A 50 38.98 -5.86 -0.02
CA TRP A 50 37.78 -6.23 -0.79
C TRP A 50 37.05 -7.41 -0.17
N ARG A 51 35.71 -7.37 -0.20
CA ARG A 51 34.85 -8.43 0.36
C ARG A 51 34.82 -9.67 -0.53
N LEU A 52 35.01 -10.83 0.08
CA LEU A 52 34.93 -12.16 -0.49
C LEU A 52 33.88 -12.97 0.27
N TYR A 53 32.97 -13.60 -0.48
CA TYR A 53 31.88 -14.41 0.04
C TYR A 53 32.13 -15.87 -0.33
N GLY A 54 32.28 -16.73 0.68
CA GLY A 54 32.47 -18.16 0.51
C GLY A 54 31.15 -18.92 0.64
N ALA A 55 31.26 -20.24 0.67
CA ALA A 55 30.11 -21.13 0.81
C ALA A 55 29.27 -20.85 2.06
N ASP A 56 29.91 -20.48 3.18
CA ASP A 56 29.23 -20.21 4.45
C ASP A 56 28.38 -18.94 4.38
N GLU A 57 28.90 -17.86 3.80
CA GLU A 57 28.12 -16.64 3.57
C GLU A 57 26.98 -16.90 2.58
N ILE A 58 27.21 -17.70 1.55
CA ILE A 58 26.18 -18.06 0.56
C ILE A 58 25.04 -18.85 1.21
N ALA A 59 25.36 -19.86 2.02
CA ALA A 59 24.35 -20.64 2.75
C ALA A 59 23.53 -19.74 3.68
N ARG A 60 24.21 -18.85 4.42
CA ARG A 60 23.58 -17.87 5.31
C ARG A 60 22.69 -16.88 4.58
N LEU A 61 23.08 -16.43 3.38
CA LEU A 61 22.26 -15.56 2.54
C LEU A 61 20.97 -16.26 2.09
N HIS A 62 21.05 -17.53 1.67
CA HIS A 62 19.85 -18.29 1.30
C HIS A 62 18.89 -18.47 2.48
N GLU A 63 19.42 -18.73 3.68
CA GLU A 63 18.63 -18.84 4.90
C GLU A 63 17.91 -17.53 5.23
N VAL A 64 18.62 -16.40 5.22
CA VAL A 64 18.03 -15.06 5.41
C VAL A 64 16.94 -14.78 4.38
N LEU A 65 17.15 -15.16 3.11
CA LEU A 65 16.17 -14.95 2.05
C LEU A 65 14.94 -15.86 2.20
N ALA A 66 15.11 -17.10 2.64
CA ALA A 66 13.99 -17.99 2.92
C ALA A 66 13.10 -17.43 4.05
N LEU A 67 13.71 -17.00 5.15
CA LEU A 67 12.99 -16.37 6.27
C LEU A 67 12.31 -15.05 5.87
N LYS A 68 12.97 -14.26 5.02
CA LYS A 68 12.37 -13.03 4.48
C LYS A 68 11.17 -13.30 3.57
N ARG A 69 11.20 -14.40 2.79
CA ARG A 69 10.05 -14.85 1.98
C ARG A 69 8.88 -15.35 2.84
N LEU A 70 9.18 -15.84 4.05
CA LEU A 70 8.18 -16.19 5.06
C LEU A 70 7.62 -14.97 5.83
N GLY A 71 8.00 -13.75 5.43
CA GLY A 71 7.45 -12.51 5.98
C GLY A 71 8.18 -11.98 7.21
N LEU A 72 9.29 -12.60 7.63
CA LEU A 72 10.02 -12.14 8.81
C LEU A 72 10.76 -10.82 8.54
N SER A 73 10.68 -9.91 9.51
CA SER A 73 11.48 -8.69 9.52
C SER A 73 12.98 -9.02 9.64
N LEU A 74 13.85 -8.14 9.14
CA LEU A 74 15.29 -8.35 9.25
C LEU A 74 15.77 -8.41 10.71
N ALA A 75 15.09 -7.70 11.62
CA ALA A 75 15.39 -7.73 13.05
C ALA A 75 15.04 -9.09 13.68
N SER A 76 13.87 -9.66 13.34
CA SER A 76 13.45 -11.00 13.79
C SER A 76 14.38 -12.08 13.24
N ILE A 77 14.82 -11.96 11.98
CA ILE A 77 15.81 -12.87 11.38
C ILE A 77 17.12 -12.83 12.16
N VAL A 78 17.62 -11.65 12.54
CA VAL A 78 18.83 -11.54 13.38
C VAL A 78 18.64 -12.25 14.73
N ALA A 79 17.51 -12.02 15.42
CA ALA A 79 17.23 -12.61 16.72
C ALA A 79 17.14 -14.15 16.66
N LEU A 80 16.46 -14.66 15.63
CA LEU A 80 16.27 -16.08 15.35
C LEU A 80 17.61 -16.77 15.07
N LEU A 81 18.44 -16.21 14.19
CA LEU A 81 19.74 -16.77 13.84
C LEU A 81 20.77 -16.65 14.99
N GLN A 82 20.49 -15.83 16.01
CA GLN A 82 21.25 -15.74 17.26
C GLN A 82 20.77 -16.75 18.32
N GLY A 83 19.90 -17.69 17.98
CA GLY A 83 19.46 -18.76 18.89
C GLY A 83 18.37 -18.34 19.89
N LYS A 84 17.72 -17.18 19.69
CA LYS A 84 16.51 -16.81 20.44
C LYS A 84 15.31 -17.54 19.82
N ALA A 85 15.18 -18.83 20.13
CA ALA A 85 14.23 -19.77 19.49
C ALA A 85 12.74 -19.54 19.79
N ILE A 86 12.35 -18.38 20.33
CA ILE A 86 10.99 -18.13 20.82
C ILE A 86 10.13 -17.38 19.77
N ASP A 87 10.74 -16.83 18.72
CA ASP A 87 10.04 -15.97 17.75
C ASP A 87 9.62 -16.70 16.45
N LEU A 88 10.39 -17.69 15.97
CA LEU A 88 10.07 -18.38 14.71
C LEU A 88 8.84 -19.27 14.82
N ASP A 89 8.79 -20.14 15.84
CA ASP A 89 7.69 -21.06 16.04
C ASP A 89 6.37 -20.28 16.19
N ARG A 90 6.35 -19.29 17.09
CA ARG A 90 5.23 -18.37 17.26
C ARG A 90 4.84 -17.63 15.97
N THR A 91 5.81 -17.10 15.21
CA THR A 91 5.53 -16.42 13.94
C THR A 91 4.95 -17.38 12.90
N LEU A 92 5.49 -18.60 12.79
CA LEU A 92 4.98 -19.63 11.88
C LEU A 92 3.61 -20.15 12.32
N THR A 93 3.34 -20.28 13.61
CA THR A 93 2.02 -20.60 14.16
C THR A 93 1.01 -19.52 13.78
N LEU A 94 1.34 -18.24 13.97
CA LEU A 94 0.48 -17.12 13.59
C LEU A 94 0.25 -17.07 12.07
N GLN A 95 1.29 -17.26 11.26
CA GLN A 95 1.17 -17.34 9.79
C GLN A 95 0.34 -18.54 9.35
N SER A 96 0.51 -19.71 9.97
CA SER A 96 -0.25 -20.91 9.67
C SER A 96 -1.72 -20.75 10.03
N ALA A 97 -2.02 -20.12 11.17
CA ALA A 97 -3.38 -19.77 11.57
C ALA A 97 -4.02 -18.80 10.57
N ALA A 98 -3.31 -17.72 10.20
CA ALA A 98 -3.80 -16.73 9.23
C ALA A 98 -4.05 -17.34 7.84
N LEU A 99 -3.14 -18.18 7.35
CA LEU A 99 -3.31 -18.89 6.08
C LEU A 99 -4.46 -19.90 6.13
N SER A 100 -4.65 -20.58 7.26
CA SER A 100 -5.76 -21.52 7.45
C SER A 100 -7.11 -20.80 7.49
N GLU A 101 -7.17 -19.64 8.13
CA GLU A 101 -8.34 -18.77 8.14
C GLU A 101 -8.63 -18.21 6.74
N GLN A 102 -7.59 -17.76 6.03
CA GLN A 102 -7.71 -17.32 4.63
C GLN A 102 -8.22 -18.46 3.73
N ARG A 103 -7.73 -19.70 3.91
CA ARG A 103 -8.21 -20.88 3.19
C ARG A 103 -9.68 -21.14 3.49
N ALA A 104 -10.05 -21.21 4.76
CA ALA A 104 -11.43 -21.46 5.17
C ALA A 104 -12.39 -20.38 4.66
N ARG A 105 -11.93 -19.12 4.61
CA ARG A 105 -12.70 -18.00 4.03
C ARG A 105 -12.86 -18.15 2.52
N ALA A 106 -11.78 -18.45 1.80
CA ALA A 106 -11.84 -18.67 0.36
C ALA A 106 -12.76 -19.85 0.00
N GLU A 107 -12.73 -20.93 0.78
CA GLU A 107 -13.63 -22.08 0.62
C GLU A 107 -15.11 -21.68 0.84
N ARG A 108 -15.42 -20.88 1.86
CA ARG A 108 -16.78 -20.35 2.09
C ARG A 108 -17.25 -19.44 0.95
N GLY A 109 -16.39 -18.50 0.52
CA GLY A 109 -16.69 -17.61 -0.60
C GLY A 109 -16.93 -18.37 -1.90
N LEU A 110 -16.12 -19.38 -2.19
CA LEU A 110 -16.29 -20.25 -3.35
C LEU A 110 -17.62 -21.00 -3.30
N ALA A 111 -17.97 -21.60 -2.15
CA ALA A 111 -19.24 -22.31 -1.99
C ALA A 111 -20.46 -21.39 -2.21
N LEU A 112 -20.41 -20.13 -1.76
CA LEU A 112 -21.46 -19.16 -2.00
C LEU A 112 -21.58 -18.76 -3.48
N VAL A 113 -20.44 -18.55 -4.16
CA VAL A 113 -20.42 -18.26 -5.59
C VAL A 113 -21.00 -19.43 -6.39
N GLU A 114 -20.66 -20.67 -6.03
CA GLU A 114 -21.20 -21.86 -6.68
C GLU A 114 -22.71 -22.04 -6.42
N ALA A 115 -23.17 -21.79 -5.19
CA ALA A 115 -24.59 -21.80 -4.86
C ALA A 115 -25.37 -20.71 -5.62
N ALA A 116 -24.82 -19.51 -5.74
CA ALA A 116 -25.42 -18.42 -6.49
C ALA A 116 -25.49 -18.73 -7.99
N ARG A 117 -24.40 -19.28 -8.57
CA ARG A 117 -24.38 -19.75 -9.96
C ARG A 117 -25.42 -20.84 -10.21
N SER A 118 -25.59 -21.77 -9.27
CA SER A 118 -26.59 -22.85 -9.36
C SER A 118 -28.02 -22.30 -9.30
N THR A 119 -28.25 -21.29 -8.47
CA THR A 119 -29.55 -20.60 -8.36
C THR A 119 -29.91 -19.88 -9.67
N LEU A 120 -28.95 -19.17 -10.26
CA LEU A 120 -29.12 -18.50 -11.56
C LEU A 120 -29.32 -19.51 -12.70
N ALA A 121 -28.58 -20.62 -12.70
CA ALA A 121 -28.75 -21.69 -13.69
C ALA A 121 -30.13 -22.38 -13.61
N ALA A 122 -30.75 -22.38 -12.44
CA ALA A 122 -32.12 -22.85 -12.24
C ALA A 122 -33.20 -21.80 -12.57
N GLY A 123 -32.83 -20.66 -13.18
CA GLY A 123 -33.76 -19.60 -13.58
C GLY A 123 -34.30 -18.75 -12.43
N ARG A 124 -33.71 -18.83 -11.23
CA ARG A 124 -34.10 -18.05 -10.05
C ARG A 124 -33.23 -16.79 -9.93
N THR A 125 -33.80 -15.72 -9.38
CA THR A 125 -33.08 -14.47 -9.10
C THR A 125 -32.42 -14.52 -7.71
N LEU A 126 -31.28 -13.84 -7.57
CA LEU A 126 -30.61 -13.66 -6.28
C LEU A 126 -31.26 -12.52 -5.52
N SER A 127 -31.46 -12.69 -4.21
CA SER A 127 -31.93 -11.59 -3.36
C SER A 127 -30.81 -10.58 -3.09
N ILE A 128 -31.17 -9.35 -2.69
CA ILE A 128 -30.20 -8.33 -2.25
C ILE A 128 -29.39 -8.83 -1.05
N GLU A 129 -30.00 -9.62 -0.17
CA GLU A 129 -29.32 -10.21 0.98
C GLU A 129 -28.27 -11.25 0.55
N ASP A 130 -28.59 -12.08 -0.45
CA ASP A 130 -27.63 -13.01 -1.05
C ASP A 130 -26.47 -12.27 -1.72
N LEU A 131 -26.77 -11.16 -2.41
CA LEU A 131 -25.75 -10.31 -3.04
C LEU A 131 -24.85 -9.63 -1.99
N ILE A 132 -25.40 -9.17 -0.87
CA ILE A 132 -24.63 -8.59 0.24
C ILE A 132 -23.75 -9.65 0.90
N LYS A 133 -24.28 -10.85 1.13
CA LYS A 133 -23.52 -11.97 1.71
C LYS A 133 -22.38 -12.41 0.77
N LEU A 134 -22.66 -12.49 -0.52
CA LEU A 134 -21.69 -12.84 -1.54
C LEU A 134 -20.62 -11.75 -1.69
N ALA A 135 -20.99 -10.47 -1.62
CA ALA A 135 -20.03 -9.36 -1.59
C ALA A 135 -19.12 -9.40 -0.35
N LYS A 136 -19.66 -9.78 0.82
CA LYS A 136 -18.89 -9.88 2.08
C LYS A 136 -17.95 -11.10 2.11
N GLU A 137 -18.38 -12.24 1.57
CA GLU A 137 -17.64 -13.50 1.71
C GLU A 137 -16.77 -13.86 0.48
N ALA A 138 -17.07 -13.34 -0.72
CA ALA A 138 -16.39 -13.75 -1.95
C ALA A 138 -15.16 -12.90 -2.35
N ASN A 139 -14.98 -11.68 -1.82
CA ASN A 139 -13.73 -10.91 -2.00
C ASN A 139 -13.72 -9.58 -1.22
N MET A 140 -13.43 -9.63 0.07
CA MET A 140 -12.61 -8.58 0.67
C MET A 140 -11.35 -9.28 1.22
N PRO A 141 -10.15 -8.99 0.69
CA PRO A 141 -8.95 -9.28 1.43
C PRO A 141 -9.12 -8.57 2.77
N GLU A 142 -9.06 -9.34 3.85
CA GLU A 142 -9.21 -8.80 5.20
C GLU A 142 -8.26 -7.61 5.32
N LEU A 143 -8.84 -6.41 5.39
CA LEU A 143 -8.14 -5.15 5.56
C LEU A 143 -7.66 -5.12 7.02
N THR A 144 -6.74 -6.02 7.35
CA THR A 144 -6.04 -6.09 8.62
C THR A 144 -4.78 -5.24 8.52
N GLN A 145 -4.30 -4.74 9.67
CA GLN A 145 -3.06 -3.97 9.72
C GLN A 145 -1.89 -4.74 9.08
N ASP A 146 -1.81 -6.05 9.30
CA ASP A 146 -0.75 -6.90 8.74
C ASP A 146 -0.82 -7.03 7.21
N SER A 147 -2.03 -7.15 6.64
CA SER A 147 -2.20 -7.25 5.19
C SER A 147 -1.86 -5.92 4.49
N VAL A 148 -2.24 -4.79 5.10
CA VAL A 148 -1.89 -3.44 4.64
C VAL A 148 -0.38 -3.21 4.73
N ALA A 149 0.27 -3.58 5.83
CA ALA A 149 1.71 -3.45 6.01
C ALA A 149 2.51 -4.26 4.95
N ARG A 150 2.09 -5.50 4.68
CA ARG A 150 2.68 -6.34 3.62
C ARG A 150 2.53 -5.70 2.24
N ARG A 151 1.35 -5.16 1.92
CA ARG A 151 1.12 -4.49 0.64
C ARG A 151 1.93 -3.22 0.50
N ARG A 152 2.03 -2.39 1.55
CA ARG A 152 2.92 -1.21 1.56
C ARG A 152 4.35 -1.59 1.23
N TYR A 153 4.85 -2.69 1.81
CA TYR A 153 6.19 -3.20 1.49
C TYR A 153 6.34 -3.55 -0.01
N GLU A 154 5.39 -4.29 -0.61
CA GLU A 154 5.43 -4.62 -2.04
C GLU A 154 5.28 -3.39 -2.95
N GLN A 155 4.41 -2.44 -2.59
CA GLN A 155 4.21 -1.17 -3.32
C GLN A 155 5.45 -0.28 -3.27
N ALA A 156 6.24 -0.34 -2.18
CA ALA A 156 7.48 0.42 -2.02
C ALA A 156 8.72 -0.22 -2.66
N ARG A 157 8.61 -1.43 -3.22
CA ARG A 157 9.76 -2.10 -3.85
C ARG A 157 10.26 -1.30 -5.06
N PRO A 158 11.59 -1.25 -5.28
CA PRO A 158 12.16 -0.67 -6.49
C PRO A 158 11.60 -1.37 -7.73
N ARG A 159 11.17 -0.56 -8.71
CA ARG A 159 10.63 -1.00 -10.00
C ARG A 159 11.48 -0.45 -11.14
N THR A 160 11.55 -1.20 -12.23
CA THR A 160 12.33 -0.84 -13.42
C THR A 160 11.37 -0.57 -14.56
N PRO A 161 11.46 0.60 -15.23
CA PRO A 161 10.60 0.90 -16.36
C PRO A 161 10.93 0.02 -17.56
N ILE A 162 9.90 -0.41 -18.28
CA ILE A 162 10.01 -1.01 -19.61
C ILE A 162 9.63 0.00 -20.68
N LYS A 163 10.15 -0.18 -21.90
CA LYS A 163 9.69 0.58 -23.07
C LYS A 163 8.52 -0.16 -23.71
N LEU A 164 7.40 0.52 -23.87
CA LEU A 164 6.23 0.06 -24.63
C LEU A 164 6.04 0.95 -25.85
N ASP A 165 5.33 0.43 -26.85
CA ASP A 165 4.89 1.25 -27.98
C ASP A 165 3.91 2.33 -27.49
N PRO A 166 4.20 3.63 -27.70
CA PRO A 166 3.32 4.73 -27.30
C PRO A 166 1.89 4.65 -27.87
N SER A 167 1.68 3.93 -28.98
CA SER A 167 0.34 3.69 -29.55
C SER A 167 -0.59 2.94 -28.59
N LEU A 168 -0.03 2.15 -27.66
CA LEU A 168 -0.76 1.41 -26.64
C LEU A 168 -1.33 2.33 -25.54
N PHE A 169 -0.84 3.57 -25.42
CA PHE A 169 -1.23 4.47 -24.33
C PHE A 169 -2.56 5.19 -24.57
N GLU A 170 -2.97 5.37 -25.83
CA GLU A 170 -4.21 6.09 -26.17
C GLU A 170 -5.45 5.48 -25.50
N ARG A 171 -5.49 4.15 -25.36
CA ARG A 171 -6.62 3.45 -24.73
C ARG A 171 -6.77 3.78 -23.23
N HIS A 172 -5.72 4.26 -22.59
CA HIS A 172 -5.67 4.56 -21.16
C HIS A 172 -5.93 6.04 -20.85
N VAL A 173 -5.89 6.91 -21.87
CA VAL A 173 -6.17 8.34 -21.71
C VAL A 173 -7.64 8.54 -21.35
N GLY A 174 -7.92 9.36 -20.35
CA GLY A 174 -9.27 9.65 -19.89
C GLY A 174 -9.34 10.04 -18.42
N HIS A 175 -10.57 10.09 -17.91
CA HIS A 175 -10.87 10.50 -16.54
C HIS A 175 -11.45 9.31 -15.77
N TYR A 176 -10.94 9.07 -14.57
CA TYR A 176 -11.31 7.92 -13.74
C TYR A 176 -11.69 8.41 -12.35
N ARG A 177 -12.90 8.08 -11.89
CA ARG A 177 -13.45 8.52 -10.62
C ARG A 177 -13.26 7.44 -9.55
N LEU A 178 -12.58 7.82 -8.46
CA LEU A 178 -12.44 7.00 -7.26
C LEU A 178 -13.75 6.98 -6.46
N PRO A 179 -13.95 6.00 -5.55
CA PRO A 179 -15.10 5.98 -4.65
C PRO A 179 -15.21 7.22 -3.76
N SER A 180 -14.07 7.88 -3.48
CA SER A 180 -14.03 9.17 -2.78
C SER A 180 -14.64 10.33 -3.59
N GLY A 181 -14.92 10.14 -4.88
CA GLY A 181 -15.32 11.20 -5.81
C GLY A 181 -14.15 11.94 -6.46
N THR A 182 -12.91 11.71 -6.01
CA THR A 182 -11.69 12.27 -6.61
C THR A 182 -11.49 11.77 -8.04
N ILE A 183 -11.09 12.65 -8.96
CA ILE A 183 -10.77 12.28 -10.34
C ILE A 183 -9.27 12.05 -10.48
N ILE A 184 -8.92 10.95 -11.15
CA ILE A 184 -7.60 10.66 -11.72
C ILE A 184 -7.70 10.91 -13.23
N THR A 185 -7.00 11.95 -13.68
CA THR A 185 -6.91 12.32 -15.09
C THR A 185 -5.63 11.73 -15.67
N ILE A 186 -5.78 10.86 -16.67
CA ILE A 186 -4.68 10.23 -17.39
C ILE A 186 -4.50 10.95 -18.72
N THR A 187 -3.33 11.54 -18.91
CA THR A 187 -2.98 12.27 -20.14
C THR A 187 -1.73 11.69 -20.78
N ARG A 188 -1.63 11.80 -22.10
CA ARG A 188 -0.42 11.48 -22.86
C ARG A 188 0.31 12.76 -23.23
N ARG A 189 1.63 12.79 -23.03
CA ARG A 189 2.51 13.88 -23.49
C ARG A 189 3.70 13.26 -24.20
N GLY A 190 3.69 13.29 -25.53
CA GLY A 190 4.69 12.58 -26.34
C GLY A 190 4.62 11.07 -26.11
N ASP A 191 5.72 10.50 -25.61
CA ASP A 191 5.86 9.05 -25.40
C ASP A 191 5.61 8.61 -23.95
N SER A 192 5.12 9.52 -23.10
CA SER A 192 4.84 9.23 -21.69
C SER A 192 3.38 9.47 -21.32
N LEU A 193 2.89 8.67 -20.37
CA LEU A 193 1.63 8.91 -19.68
C LEU A 193 1.87 9.71 -18.40
N PHE A 194 0.88 10.50 -18.02
CA PHE A 194 0.86 11.27 -16.79
C PHE A 194 -0.47 11.04 -16.07
N ALA A 195 -0.40 10.81 -14.76
CA ALA A 195 -1.56 10.76 -13.88
C ALA A 195 -1.63 12.05 -13.07
N GLN A 196 -2.82 12.64 -12.99
CA GLN A 196 -3.10 13.80 -12.17
C GLN A 196 -4.33 13.54 -11.31
N LEU A 197 -4.17 13.57 -9.99
CA LEU A 197 -5.32 13.63 -9.08
C LEU A 197 -5.81 15.07 -9.00
N THR A 198 -7.12 15.27 -8.83
CA THR A 198 -7.71 16.61 -8.68
C THR A 198 -6.96 17.43 -7.62
N GLY A 199 -6.54 18.64 -8.00
CA GLY A 199 -5.82 19.57 -7.11
C GLY A 199 -4.33 19.26 -6.90
N GLN A 200 -3.84 18.12 -7.40
CA GLN A 200 -2.44 17.71 -7.30
C GLN A 200 -1.68 17.95 -8.62
N PRO A 201 -0.33 18.04 -8.58
CA PRO A 201 0.47 18.10 -9.79
C PRO A 201 0.40 16.79 -10.57
N ALA A 202 0.49 16.89 -11.90
CA ALA A 202 0.59 15.72 -12.77
C ALA A 202 1.95 15.02 -12.59
N LEU A 203 1.93 13.70 -12.39
CA LEU A 203 3.11 12.87 -12.21
C LEU A 203 3.24 11.87 -13.36
N GLU A 204 4.47 11.64 -13.82
CA GLU A 204 4.76 10.70 -14.90
C GLU A 204 4.52 9.24 -14.47
N LEU A 205 3.89 8.48 -15.37
CA LEU A 205 3.66 7.04 -15.25
C LEU A 205 4.71 6.28 -16.05
N PHE A 206 5.40 5.37 -15.36
CA PHE A 206 6.40 4.50 -15.95
C PHE A 206 5.81 3.10 -16.14
N ALA A 207 5.88 2.55 -17.35
CA ALA A 207 5.37 1.21 -17.63
C ALA A 207 6.21 0.12 -16.94
N GLU A 208 5.55 -0.86 -16.34
CA GLU A 208 6.13 -2.10 -15.81
C GLU A 208 5.67 -3.33 -16.62
N ALA A 209 4.45 -3.28 -17.17
CA ALA A 209 3.89 -4.23 -18.13
C ALA A 209 2.82 -3.52 -18.98
N GLU A 210 2.26 -4.19 -20.00
CA GLU A 210 1.09 -3.64 -20.71
C GLU A 210 -0.07 -3.44 -19.71
N GLY A 211 -0.57 -2.20 -19.62
CA GLY A 211 -1.63 -1.84 -18.68
C GLY A 211 -1.19 -1.68 -17.21
N ALA A 212 0.09 -1.89 -16.86
CA ALA A 212 0.59 -1.73 -15.50
C ALA A 212 1.70 -0.67 -15.44
N PHE A 213 1.50 0.33 -14.58
CA PHE A 213 2.35 1.51 -14.47
C PHE A 213 2.69 1.80 -13.02
N PHE A 214 3.83 2.45 -12.77
CA PHE A 214 4.25 2.91 -11.45
C PHE A 214 4.74 4.36 -11.48
N LEU A 215 4.70 4.99 -10.32
CA LEU A 215 5.22 6.34 -10.11
C LEU A 215 6.58 6.26 -9.40
N LYS A 216 7.52 7.14 -9.78
CA LYS A 216 8.83 7.26 -9.10
C LYS A 216 8.79 8.23 -7.93
N ALA A 217 7.92 9.24 -7.99
CA ALA A 217 7.84 10.30 -6.97
C ALA A 217 7.16 9.81 -5.68
N VAL A 218 6.24 8.86 -5.80
CA VAL A 218 5.46 8.29 -4.70
C VAL A 218 5.38 6.78 -4.85
N PRO A 219 5.30 5.99 -3.76
CA PRO A 219 5.16 4.54 -3.81
C PRO A 219 3.72 4.16 -4.19
N ALA A 220 3.38 4.37 -5.46
CA ALA A 220 2.07 4.10 -6.02
C ALA A 220 2.16 3.45 -7.41
N GLN A 221 1.14 2.67 -7.75
CA GLN A 221 0.98 2.03 -9.05
C GLN A 221 -0.42 2.23 -9.59
N ILE A 222 -0.56 2.15 -10.91
CA ILE A 222 -1.84 2.17 -11.62
C ILE A 222 -1.89 0.94 -12.52
N SER A 223 -2.93 0.13 -12.36
CA SER A 223 -3.22 -0.99 -13.26
C SER A 223 -4.52 -0.72 -13.99
N PHE A 224 -4.49 -0.66 -15.31
CA PHE A 224 -5.68 -0.53 -16.13
C PHE A 224 -6.33 -1.89 -16.35
N ALA A 225 -7.66 -1.94 -16.24
CA ALA A 225 -8.38 -3.15 -16.60
C ALA A 225 -8.23 -3.45 -18.10
N ALA A 226 -8.10 -4.74 -18.43
CA ALA A 226 -8.11 -5.21 -19.81
C ALA A 226 -9.41 -4.76 -20.49
N SER A 227 -9.27 -4.09 -21.64
CA SER A 227 -10.43 -3.64 -22.41
C SER A 227 -10.66 -4.54 -23.61
N LYS A 228 -11.92 -4.91 -23.85
CA LYS A 228 -12.38 -5.50 -25.12
C LYS A 228 -12.72 -4.43 -26.17
N GLY A 229 -12.70 -3.15 -25.81
CA GLY A 229 -13.00 -2.02 -26.68
C GLY A 229 -11.83 -1.04 -26.83
N ALA A 230 -12.09 0.13 -27.41
CA ALA A 230 -11.05 1.12 -27.72
C ALA A 230 -10.40 1.79 -26.50
N SER A 231 -10.99 1.69 -25.30
CA SER A 231 -10.46 2.33 -24.09
C SER A 231 -10.71 1.53 -22.82
N SER A 232 -9.81 1.66 -21.84
CA SER A 232 -9.94 1.06 -20.50
C SER A 232 -11.10 1.68 -19.74
N GLN A 233 -12.03 0.84 -19.27
CA GLN A 233 -13.24 1.26 -18.54
C GLN A 233 -12.99 1.51 -17.05
N SER A 234 -11.85 1.04 -16.53
CA SER A 234 -11.44 1.26 -15.16
C SER A 234 -9.93 1.16 -15.01
N LEU A 235 -9.45 1.70 -13.89
CA LEU A 235 -8.10 1.49 -13.40
C LEU A 235 -8.14 1.20 -11.90
N THR A 236 -7.12 0.55 -11.38
CA THR A 236 -6.91 0.34 -9.95
C THR A 236 -5.70 1.16 -9.51
N LEU A 237 -5.89 2.04 -8.53
CA LEU A 237 -4.81 2.73 -7.83
C LEU A 237 -4.29 1.84 -6.70
N HIS A 238 -3.01 1.53 -6.72
CA HIS A 238 -2.33 0.77 -5.68
C HIS A 238 -1.47 1.74 -4.87
N GLN A 239 -1.91 2.12 -3.67
CA GLN A 239 -1.18 3.10 -2.86
C GLN A 239 -1.47 2.90 -1.36
N GLY A 240 -0.44 3.09 -0.53
CA GLY A 240 -0.59 3.07 0.93
C GLY A 240 -1.01 1.71 1.52
N GLY A 241 -0.84 0.62 0.76
CA GLY A 241 -1.29 -0.73 1.12
C GLY A 241 -2.72 -1.05 0.67
N PHE A 242 -3.35 -0.13 -0.05
CA PHE A 242 -4.72 -0.26 -0.55
C PHE A 242 -4.74 -0.39 -2.08
N ASP A 243 -5.79 -1.04 -2.55
CA ASP A 243 -6.12 -1.16 -3.98
C ASP A 243 -7.50 -0.54 -4.17
N THR A 244 -7.56 0.61 -4.84
CA THR A 244 -8.80 1.37 -5.02
C THR A 244 -9.19 1.40 -6.49
N LEU A 245 -10.35 0.82 -6.80
CA LEU A 245 -10.90 0.81 -8.15
C LEU A 245 -11.46 2.20 -8.51
N ALA A 246 -11.02 2.75 -9.63
CA ALA A 246 -11.55 3.97 -10.23
C ALA A 246 -12.26 3.63 -11.55
N LEU A 247 -13.49 4.13 -11.71
CA LEU A 247 -14.30 3.89 -12.90
C LEU A 247 -14.15 5.04 -13.89
N ARG A 248 -14.08 4.72 -15.20
CA ARG A 248 -13.99 5.76 -16.22
C ARG A 248 -15.28 6.57 -16.26
N VAL A 249 -15.16 7.90 -16.31
CA VAL A 249 -16.28 8.84 -16.40
C VAL A 249 -16.17 9.72 -17.66
N PRO A 250 -17.29 10.27 -18.17
CA PRO A 250 -17.27 11.24 -19.26
C PRO A 250 -16.43 12.48 -18.90
N ALA A 251 -15.79 13.08 -19.91
CA ALA A 251 -14.96 14.27 -19.71
C ALA A 251 -15.76 15.46 -19.15
N GLU A 252 -17.03 15.58 -19.52
CA GLU A 252 -17.93 16.64 -19.00
C GLU A 252 -18.20 16.46 -17.50
N GLU A 253 -18.45 15.22 -17.04
CA GLU A 253 -18.62 14.92 -15.61
C GLU A 253 -17.35 15.23 -14.83
N ALA A 254 -16.19 14.81 -15.34
CA ALA A 254 -14.89 15.09 -14.72
C ALA A 254 -14.63 16.60 -14.63
N ALA A 255 -14.86 17.34 -15.72
CA ALA A 255 -14.67 18.79 -15.74
C ALA A 255 -15.60 19.51 -14.77
N ALA A 256 -16.86 19.07 -14.63
CA ALA A 256 -17.80 19.63 -13.66
C ALA A 256 -17.32 19.41 -12.21
N LEU A 257 -16.84 18.21 -11.89
CA LEU A 257 -16.32 17.88 -10.56
C LEU A 257 -15.06 18.68 -10.23
N GLU A 258 -14.10 18.78 -11.16
CA GLU A 258 -12.90 19.58 -11.00
C GLU A 258 -13.23 21.08 -10.85
N ALA A 259 -14.17 21.60 -11.63
CA ALA A 259 -14.63 22.98 -11.52
C ALA A 259 -15.29 23.26 -10.16
N ALA A 260 -16.08 22.32 -9.63
CA ALA A 260 -16.68 22.42 -8.30
C ALA A 260 -15.64 22.46 -7.19
N VAL A 261 -14.60 21.60 -7.25
CA VAL A 261 -13.47 21.63 -6.32
C VAL A 261 -12.71 22.95 -6.42
N ALA A 262 -12.40 23.41 -7.63
CA ALA A 262 -11.72 24.67 -7.84
C ALA A 262 -12.54 25.87 -7.33
N ALA A 263 -13.87 25.84 -7.47
CA ALA A 263 -14.76 26.84 -6.90
C ALA A 263 -14.73 26.82 -5.36
N ARG A 264 -14.76 25.64 -4.73
CA ARG A 264 -14.62 25.51 -3.27
C ARG A 264 -13.30 26.08 -2.75
N ILE A 265 -12.19 25.81 -3.44
CA ILE A 265 -10.87 26.35 -3.10
C ILE A 265 -10.87 27.88 -3.21
N ARG A 266 -11.31 28.43 -4.35
CA ARG A 266 -11.36 29.88 -4.57
C ARG A 266 -12.27 30.60 -3.58
N ASN A 267 -13.46 30.05 -3.35
CA ASN A 267 -14.49 30.68 -2.52
C ASN A 267 -14.35 30.35 -1.03
N ARG A 268 -13.37 29.50 -0.65
CA ARG A 268 -13.17 29.01 0.71
C ARG A 268 -14.48 28.46 1.28
N THR A 269 -15.09 27.52 0.57
CA THR A 269 -16.37 26.92 0.96
C THR A 269 -16.18 25.48 1.41
N PRO A 270 -16.48 25.13 2.67
CA PRO A 270 -16.37 23.76 3.16
C PRO A 270 -17.40 22.84 2.50
N GLN A 271 -17.12 21.53 2.48
CA GLN A 271 -18.12 20.52 2.19
C GLN A 271 -19.24 20.57 3.23
N PRO A 272 -20.51 20.43 2.80
CA PRO A 272 -21.61 20.26 3.72
C PRO A 272 -21.32 19.10 4.69
N GLY A 273 -21.44 19.37 6.00
CA GLY A 273 -21.26 18.37 7.04
C GLY A 273 -19.81 18.09 7.48
N SER A 274 -18.78 18.61 6.81
CA SER A 274 -17.39 18.28 7.16
C SER A 274 -17.00 18.71 8.57
N ALA A 275 -17.42 19.90 9.03
CA ALA A 275 -17.22 20.34 10.41
C ALA A 275 -17.90 19.40 11.43
N ALA A 276 -19.13 18.95 11.14
CA ALA A 276 -19.89 18.08 12.04
C ALA A 276 -19.27 16.68 12.12
N VAL A 277 -18.85 16.12 10.99
CA VAL A 277 -18.16 14.82 10.94
C VAL A 277 -16.81 14.90 11.65
N LEU A 278 -16.02 15.95 11.38
CA LEU A 278 -14.72 16.16 12.04
C LEU A 278 -14.88 16.29 13.56
N HIS A 279 -15.83 17.10 14.02
CA HIS A 279 -16.14 17.24 15.45
C HIS A 279 -16.50 15.89 16.07
N ALA A 280 -17.39 15.12 15.43
CA ALA A 280 -17.79 13.82 15.94
C ALA A 280 -16.63 12.82 15.99
N ILE A 281 -15.74 12.82 14.99
CA ILE A 281 -14.52 11.99 15.00
C ILE A 281 -13.62 12.37 16.17
N ILE A 282 -13.30 13.67 16.36
CA ILE A 282 -12.44 14.13 17.46
C ILE A 282 -13.03 13.73 18.82
N VAL A 283 -14.34 13.92 19.02
CA VAL A 283 -15.02 13.55 20.27
C VAL A 283 -15.00 12.04 20.52
N GLU A 284 -15.13 11.21 19.49
CA GLU A 284 -14.99 9.76 19.64
C GLU A 284 -13.55 9.37 19.99
N GLN A 285 -12.57 10.02 19.36
CA GLN A 285 -11.14 9.80 19.60
C GLN A 285 -10.73 10.19 21.02
N GLN A 286 -11.26 11.29 21.57
CA GLN A 286 -11.11 11.66 22.98
C GLN A 286 -11.74 10.66 23.96
N LYS A 287 -12.67 9.81 23.49
CA LYS A 287 -13.26 8.72 24.27
C LYS A 287 -12.54 7.39 24.06
N GLY A 288 -11.36 7.39 23.44
CA GLY A 288 -10.60 6.16 23.15
C GLY A 288 -11.19 5.31 22.03
N ARG A 289 -12.02 5.89 21.15
CA ARG A 289 -12.61 5.18 20.00
C ARG A 289 -12.18 5.84 18.69
N ILE A 290 -11.76 5.03 17.72
CA ILE A 290 -11.27 5.52 16.42
C ILE A 290 -12.36 6.29 15.66
N GLY A 291 -13.63 5.87 15.76
CA GLY A 291 -14.75 6.47 15.03
C GLY A 291 -14.98 5.87 13.65
N GLU A 292 -14.71 4.57 13.48
CA GLU A 292 -14.71 3.82 12.21
C GLU A 292 -15.98 4.01 11.36
N GLU A 293 -17.15 4.13 11.99
CA GLU A 293 -18.44 4.31 11.28
C GLU A 293 -18.50 5.56 10.39
N ARG A 294 -17.70 6.58 10.73
CA ARG A 294 -17.65 7.89 10.05
C ARG A 294 -16.52 7.99 9.02
N MET A 295 -15.76 6.92 8.83
CA MET A 295 -14.60 6.87 7.96
C MET A 295 -14.73 5.75 6.93
N SER A 296 -14.00 5.87 5.82
CA SER A 296 -13.80 4.73 4.94
C SER A 296 -13.02 3.63 5.69
N PRO A 297 -13.21 2.34 5.34
CA PRO A 297 -12.46 1.25 5.95
C PRO A 297 -10.93 1.43 5.86
N GLU A 298 -10.45 1.98 4.75
CA GLU A 298 -9.03 2.27 4.52
C GLU A 298 -8.52 3.36 5.46
N LEU A 299 -9.28 4.45 5.60
CA LEU A 299 -8.92 5.54 6.50
C LEU A 299 -8.94 5.10 7.96
N ALA A 300 -9.92 4.29 8.37
CA ALA A 300 -10.01 3.76 9.72
C ALA A 300 -8.74 3.00 10.15
N ILE A 301 -8.12 2.25 9.22
CA ILE A 301 -6.86 1.53 9.48
C ILE A 301 -5.70 2.51 9.63
N VAL A 302 -5.60 3.50 8.73
CA VAL A 302 -4.53 4.52 8.78
C VAL A 302 -4.60 5.32 10.08
N VAL A 303 -5.81 5.73 10.48
CA VAL A 303 -6.04 6.43 11.74
C VAL A 303 -5.75 5.52 12.92
N GLY A 304 -6.20 4.26 12.88
CA GLY A 304 -5.94 3.26 13.91
C GLY A 304 -4.45 3.01 14.19
N GLU A 305 -3.58 3.06 13.16
CA GLU A 305 -2.13 2.94 13.33
C GLU A 305 -1.52 4.09 14.13
N GLN A 306 -2.06 5.31 13.97
CA GLN A 306 -1.57 6.53 14.64
C GLN A 306 -2.33 6.82 15.94
N PHE A 307 -3.44 6.10 16.17
CA PHE A 307 -4.41 6.40 17.20
C PHE A 307 -3.82 6.47 18.61
N PRO A 308 -2.93 5.57 19.08
CA PRO A 308 -2.36 5.67 20.43
C PRO A 308 -1.61 6.99 20.67
N MET A 309 -0.79 7.43 19.71
CA MET A 309 -0.06 8.70 19.80
C MET A 309 -1.00 9.90 19.68
N LEU A 310 -1.99 9.82 18.78
CA LEU A 310 -2.98 10.87 18.60
C LEU A 310 -3.87 11.03 19.84
N GLN A 311 -4.23 9.93 20.50
CA GLN A 311 -5.05 9.94 21.70
C GLN A 311 -4.32 10.63 22.86
N GLU A 312 -3.04 10.31 23.09
CA GLU A 312 -2.22 11.01 24.09
C GLU A 312 -2.17 12.53 23.84
N GLU A 313 -2.02 12.94 22.57
CA GLU A 313 -2.01 14.36 22.18
C GLU A 313 -3.37 15.04 22.38
N LEU A 314 -4.47 14.35 22.06
CA LEU A 314 -5.83 14.86 22.27
C LEU A 314 -6.18 14.97 23.76
N ASP A 315 -5.77 13.98 24.57
CA ASP A 315 -5.96 13.98 26.03
C ASP A 315 -5.19 15.14 26.68
N ALA A 316 -3.94 15.38 26.26
CA ALA A 316 -3.14 16.50 26.75
C ALA A 316 -3.78 17.86 26.45
N LYS A 317 -4.50 17.98 25.33
CA LYS A 317 -5.19 19.22 24.93
C LYS A 317 -6.51 19.46 25.65
N GLY A 318 -7.11 18.45 26.27
CA GLY A 318 -8.40 18.56 26.95
C GLY A 318 -9.57 18.81 25.99
N ASP A 319 -10.69 19.31 26.51
CA ASP A 319 -11.93 19.40 25.75
C ASP A 319 -11.83 20.25 24.48
N LEU A 320 -12.41 19.75 23.38
CA LEU A 320 -12.59 20.53 22.15
C LEU A 320 -13.60 21.66 22.40
N ARG A 321 -13.18 22.91 22.16
CA ARG A 321 -14.02 24.10 22.35
C ARG A 321 -14.66 24.56 21.04
N GLN A 322 -13.89 24.58 19.96
CA GLN A 322 -14.35 25.12 18.69
C GLN A 322 -13.57 24.52 17.50
N LEU A 323 -14.26 24.40 16.37
CA LEU A 323 -13.62 24.21 15.06
C LEU A 323 -13.75 25.51 14.25
N VAL A 324 -12.61 26.07 13.85
CA VAL A 324 -12.55 27.29 13.04
C VAL A 324 -12.14 26.92 11.63
N PHE A 325 -13.03 27.12 10.66
CA PHE A 325 -12.71 26.83 9.25
C PHE A 325 -11.62 27.77 8.73
N LYS A 326 -10.50 27.20 8.28
CA LYS A 326 -9.36 27.93 7.72
C LYS A 326 -9.43 28.03 6.20
N GLY A 327 -10.02 27.07 5.50
CA GLY A 327 -10.09 27.09 4.04
C GLY A 327 -10.13 25.70 3.45
N VAL A 328 -9.90 25.61 2.14
CA VAL A 328 -9.79 24.33 1.43
C VAL A 328 -8.36 24.20 0.93
N GLY A 329 -7.72 23.08 1.24
CA GLY A 329 -6.35 22.75 0.83
C GLY A 329 -6.25 22.46 -0.67
N PRO A 330 -5.02 22.40 -1.21
CA PRO A 330 -4.80 22.05 -2.62
C PRO A 330 -5.26 20.62 -2.96
N ASP A 331 -5.32 19.73 -1.98
CA ASP A 331 -5.86 18.37 -2.05
C ASP A 331 -7.40 18.30 -1.92
N ALA A 332 -8.08 19.45 -1.97
CA ALA A 332 -9.52 19.61 -1.78
C ALA A 332 -10.05 19.28 -0.37
N ALA A 333 -9.17 19.02 0.60
CA ALA A 333 -9.55 18.81 1.99
C ALA A 333 -9.98 20.12 2.64
N ASP A 334 -11.05 20.08 3.42
CA ASP A 334 -11.43 21.20 4.28
C ASP A 334 -10.46 21.26 5.47
N VAL A 335 -9.86 22.43 5.66
CA VAL A 335 -8.90 22.68 6.73
C VAL A 335 -9.57 23.47 7.84
N TYR A 336 -9.44 22.97 9.05
CA TYR A 336 -9.95 23.57 10.28
C TYR A 336 -8.81 23.75 11.29
N GLU A 337 -8.92 24.77 12.13
CA GLU A 337 -8.20 24.82 13.40
C GLU A 337 -9.13 24.30 14.49
N ALA A 338 -8.74 23.20 15.13
CA ALA A 338 -9.38 22.69 16.31
C ALA A 338 -8.79 23.37 17.54
N GLN A 339 -9.61 24.13 18.25
CA GLN A 339 -9.24 24.82 19.48
C GLN A 339 -9.71 24.00 20.68
N PHE A 340 -8.78 23.61 21.53
CA PHE A 340 -9.02 22.82 22.73
C PHE A 340 -8.78 23.66 23.98
N ALA A 341 -9.04 23.08 25.16
CA ALA A 341 -8.79 23.75 26.44
C ALA A 341 -7.32 24.17 26.64
N ASN A 342 -6.38 23.31 26.21
CA ASN A 342 -4.95 23.45 26.46
C ASN A 342 -4.11 23.53 25.17
N GLY A 343 -4.69 24.02 24.07
CA GLY A 343 -3.93 24.23 22.83
C GLY A 343 -4.78 24.17 21.57
N ARG A 344 -4.12 24.01 20.43
CA ARG A 344 -4.74 23.92 19.11
C ARG A 344 -4.09 22.84 18.24
N LEU A 345 -4.85 22.37 17.27
CA LEU A 345 -4.40 21.50 16.18
C LEU A 345 -4.94 22.04 14.86
N ASP A 346 -4.15 21.89 13.80
CA ASP A 346 -4.66 21.98 12.44
C ASP A 346 -5.17 20.61 12.01
N CYS A 347 -6.36 20.60 11.44
CA CYS A 347 -7.06 19.40 11.02
C CYS A 347 -7.47 19.53 9.56
N GLY A 348 -7.27 18.50 8.77
CA GLY A 348 -7.83 18.40 7.42
C GLY A 348 -8.76 17.22 7.30
N ILE A 349 -9.88 17.41 6.61
CA ILE A 349 -10.87 16.37 6.34
C ILE A 349 -11.37 16.45 4.90
N PHE A 350 -11.56 15.31 4.26
CA PHE A 350 -12.27 15.21 2.98
C PHE A 350 -13.37 14.16 3.09
N LEU A 351 -14.61 14.58 2.82
CA LEU A 351 -15.77 13.70 2.76
C LEU A 351 -16.03 13.23 1.33
N ALA A 352 -16.34 11.94 1.19
CA ALA A 352 -16.86 11.39 -0.06
C ALA A 352 -18.39 11.58 -0.16
N ASP A 353 -18.95 11.18 -1.30
CA ASP A 353 -20.40 11.28 -1.57
C ASP A 353 -21.26 10.48 -0.59
N ASP A 354 -20.69 9.47 0.07
CA ASP A 354 -21.36 8.67 1.10
C ASP A 354 -21.41 9.37 2.47
N GLY A 355 -20.85 10.58 2.57
CA GLY A 355 -20.79 11.39 3.80
C GLY A 355 -19.70 10.95 4.78
N LYS A 356 -18.88 9.96 4.44
CA LYS A 356 -17.78 9.49 5.29
C LYS A 356 -16.48 10.19 4.95
N ALA A 357 -15.59 10.29 5.94
CA ALA A 357 -14.25 10.79 5.73
C ALA A 357 -13.39 9.76 4.97
N HIS A 358 -12.80 10.20 3.87
CA HIS A 358 -11.81 9.44 3.09
C HIS A 358 -10.39 10.00 3.24
N MET A 359 -10.26 11.21 3.80
CA MET A 359 -9.00 11.78 4.26
C MET A 359 -9.22 12.42 5.62
N LEU A 360 -8.28 12.19 6.54
CA LEU A 360 -8.21 12.85 7.83
C LEU A 360 -6.73 13.00 8.23
N TRP A 361 -6.34 14.18 8.67
CA TRP A 361 -5.06 14.40 9.33
C TRP A 361 -5.21 15.43 10.45
N LEU A 362 -4.45 15.24 11.52
CA LEU A 362 -4.37 16.15 12.65
C LEU A 362 -2.89 16.40 12.94
N THR A 363 -2.50 17.68 13.00
CA THR A 363 -1.11 18.08 13.21
C THR A 363 -1.06 19.29 14.14
N PRO A 364 -0.02 19.43 14.99
CA PRO A 364 0.17 20.65 15.78
C PRO A 364 0.14 21.90 14.89
N SER A 365 -0.67 22.89 15.27
CA SER A 365 -0.66 24.18 14.55
C SER A 365 0.70 24.86 14.75
N LEU A 366 1.30 25.30 13.64
CA LEU A 366 2.56 26.05 13.65
C LEU A 366 2.46 27.41 14.37
#